data_AF-A0A7Z9J2H3-F1
#
_entry.id   AF-A0A7Z9J2H3-F1
#
_cell.length_a   1.000
_cell.length_b   1.000
_cell.length_c   1.000
_cell.angle_alpha   90.00
_cell.angle_beta   90.00
_cell.angle_gamma   90.00
#
_symmetry.space_group_name_H-M   'P 1'
#
loop_
_entity.id
_entity.type
_entity.pdbx_description
1 polymer ?
#
loop_
_entity_poly.entity_id
_entity_poly.type
_entity_poly.pdbx_seq_one_letter_code
_entity_poly.pdbx_strand_id
1 'polypeptide(L)'
;DTTFIHKDGHSIPAHIRITPTFSIVDGVKTQIGYCGKTKVLEGVDPKTTMPKDPWWIKMLSALVITRLPFLSATWIPVILGAVWVFNGGIANPRVFDWSLFGVVFLGASFLHLAANTFNDYFDWQAGTDQANNDYFLQYTGGSRAIELGIITEKGLFRLASSFIVLAAVCGIAVMFGPWSRGLDLLYYAAAGALGGFFYTAPPLKLSARRGLGELTIGLLFGPVLTMGTVYALTGIHSQAAFLVGIPVGLLTISILWVNEFPDVPSDIATGKVHLVAALGIKNARWGYLTLMAACFVVIYLLYQNGVVNQGALLSLIVLPAAAYLTYRVFSDYDKRELAKTCANTIYFQMVAGLLLILGISFLG
;
A
#
# COMPACT_ATOMS: atom_id res chain seq x y z
N ASP A 1 13.24 16.98 -29.88
CA ASP A 1 12.71 15.92 -30.78
C ASP A 1 12.42 14.69 -29.96
N THR A 2 11.42 13.91 -30.35
CA THR A 2 11.07 12.63 -29.72
C THR A 2 10.51 11.68 -30.77
N THR A 3 10.40 10.39 -30.47
CA THR A 3 9.69 9.42 -31.30
C THR A 3 8.30 9.15 -30.73
N PHE A 4 7.27 9.28 -31.56
CA PHE A 4 5.90 8.86 -31.27
C PHE A 4 5.61 7.48 -31.87
N ILE A 5 4.59 6.79 -31.35
CA ILE A 5 4.04 5.58 -31.94
C ILE A 5 2.73 5.96 -32.65
N HIS A 6 2.63 5.64 -33.94
CA HIS A 6 1.39 5.84 -34.71
C HIS A 6 0.36 4.76 -34.38
N LYS A 7 -0.92 4.97 -34.74
CA LYS A 7 -2.03 4.06 -34.39
C LYS A 7 -1.90 2.65 -34.96
N ASP A 8 -1.17 2.50 -36.06
CA ASP A 8 -0.82 1.23 -36.72
C ASP A 8 0.49 0.62 -36.20
N GLY A 9 1.10 1.22 -35.17
CA GLY A 9 2.26 0.68 -34.46
C GLY A 9 3.63 1.11 -34.99
N HIS A 10 3.71 1.87 -36.10
CA HIS A 10 5.02 2.34 -36.58
C HIS A 10 5.53 3.55 -35.80
N SER A 11 6.85 3.64 -35.65
CA SER A 11 7.51 4.76 -34.95
C SER A 11 7.68 5.97 -35.87
N ILE A 12 7.31 7.16 -35.38
CA ILE A 12 7.41 8.44 -36.08
C ILE A 12 8.33 9.37 -35.28
N PRO A 13 9.53 9.71 -35.79
CA PRO A 13 10.34 10.76 -35.20
C PRO A 13 9.70 12.11 -35.48
N ALA A 14 9.54 12.95 -34.47
CA ALA A 14 8.92 14.25 -34.60
C ALA A 14 9.48 15.29 -33.64
N HIS A 15 9.43 16.55 -34.07
CA HIS A 15 9.59 17.69 -33.19
C HIS A 15 8.23 18.05 -32.58
N ILE A 16 8.11 18.01 -31.25
CA ILE A 16 6.92 18.48 -30.54
C ILE A 16 7.22 19.80 -29.84
N ARG A 17 6.34 20.79 -30.04
CA ARG A 17 6.35 22.07 -29.32
C ARG A 17 5.05 22.21 -28.55
N ILE A 18 5.13 22.28 -27.22
CA ILE A 18 3.98 22.52 -26.34
C ILE A 18 4.03 23.98 -25.89
N THR A 19 2.96 24.73 -26.14
CA THR A 19 2.86 26.14 -25.77
C THR A 19 1.65 26.36 -24.87
N PRO A 20 1.78 27.02 -23.70
CA PRO A 20 0.63 27.35 -22.86
C PRO A 20 -0.33 28.29 -23.59
N THR A 21 -1.62 28.04 -23.47
CA THR A 21 -2.69 28.90 -23.98
C THR A 21 -3.27 29.75 -22.85
N PHE A 22 -3.59 31.01 -23.16
CA PHE A 22 -4.08 31.97 -22.19
C PHE A 22 -5.41 32.57 -22.65
N SER A 23 -6.28 32.85 -21.70
CA SER A 23 -7.49 33.65 -21.89
C SER A 23 -7.52 34.78 -20.86
N ILE A 24 -8.25 35.84 -21.17
CA ILE A 24 -8.52 36.93 -20.23
C ILE A 24 -9.89 36.67 -19.63
N VAL A 25 -9.93 36.41 -18.31
CA VAL A 25 -11.16 36.28 -17.53
C VAL A 25 -11.09 37.35 -16.45
N ASP A 26 -12.11 38.23 -16.41
CA ASP A 26 -12.19 39.36 -15.47
C ASP A 26 -10.95 40.28 -15.46
N GLY A 27 -10.37 40.52 -16.64
CA GLY A 27 -9.17 41.37 -16.80
C GLY A 27 -7.86 40.70 -16.36
N VAL A 28 -7.91 39.46 -15.86
CA VAL A 28 -6.73 38.68 -15.47
C VAL A 28 -6.38 37.68 -16.56
N LYS A 29 -5.11 37.67 -16.99
CA LYS A 29 -4.59 36.68 -17.93
C LYS A 29 -4.41 35.35 -17.23
N THR A 30 -5.34 34.44 -17.44
CA THR A 30 -5.35 33.10 -16.84
C THR A 30 -4.89 32.07 -17.86
N GLN A 31 -4.00 31.16 -17.46
CA GLN A 31 -3.64 30.03 -18.29
C GLN A 31 -4.84 29.07 -18.36
N ILE A 32 -5.28 28.75 -19.58
CA ILE A 32 -6.47 27.91 -19.81
C ILE A 32 -6.14 26.55 -20.43
N GLY A 33 -4.87 26.30 -20.78
CA GLY A 33 -4.46 25.00 -21.30
C GLY A 33 -3.10 25.02 -21.99
N TYR A 34 -2.92 24.07 -22.91
CA TYR A 34 -1.72 23.91 -23.73
C TYR A 34 -2.11 23.55 -25.17
N CYS A 35 -1.34 24.03 -26.15
CA CYS A 35 -1.42 23.65 -27.54
C CYS A 35 -0.12 22.93 -27.94
N GLY A 36 -0.23 21.66 -28.31
CA GLY A 36 0.87 20.87 -28.86
C GLY A 36 0.89 20.94 -30.38
N LYS A 37 2.04 21.30 -30.98
CA LYS A 37 2.28 21.18 -32.42
C LYS A 37 3.34 20.12 -32.65
N THR A 38 3.00 19.10 -33.44
CA THR A 38 3.90 18.00 -33.83
C THR A 38 4.29 18.16 -35.30
N LYS A 39 5.59 18.16 -35.58
CA LYS A 39 6.15 18.17 -36.93
C LYS A 39 6.99 16.91 -37.13
N VAL A 40 6.57 16.04 -38.05
CA VAL A 40 7.29 14.81 -38.40
C VAL A 40 8.67 15.17 -38.98
N LEU A 41 9.69 14.41 -38.57
CA LEU A 41 11.05 14.54 -39.07
C LEU A 41 11.27 13.47 -40.14
N GLU A 42 11.31 13.88 -41.41
CA GLU A 42 11.55 12.98 -42.53
C GLU A 42 13.03 12.55 -42.58
N GLY A 43 13.29 11.27 -42.91
CA GLY A 43 14.65 10.75 -43.08
C GLY A 43 15.46 10.55 -41.78
N VAL A 44 14.86 10.79 -40.61
CA VAL A 44 15.49 10.57 -39.31
C VAL A 44 15.17 9.16 -38.80
N ASP A 45 16.17 8.41 -38.34
CA ASP A 45 15.93 7.11 -37.68
C ASP A 45 15.25 7.35 -36.32
N PRO A 46 14.08 6.75 -36.04
CA PRO A 46 13.41 6.83 -34.74
C PRO A 46 14.34 6.59 -33.55
N LYS A 47 15.31 5.67 -33.66
CA LYS A 47 16.25 5.36 -32.56
C LYS A 47 17.08 6.56 -32.13
N THR A 48 17.34 7.51 -33.03
CA THR A 48 18.17 8.70 -32.74
C THR A 48 17.42 9.77 -31.95
N THR A 49 16.08 9.79 -32.05
CA THR A 49 15.23 10.76 -31.33
C THR A 49 14.46 10.11 -30.18
N MET A 50 14.54 8.79 -30.02
CA MET A 50 13.99 8.09 -28.88
C MET A 50 14.60 8.66 -27.58
N PRO A 51 13.77 9.03 -26.59
CA PRO A 51 14.28 9.38 -25.28
C PRO A 51 15.19 8.26 -24.77
N LYS A 52 16.38 8.62 -24.31
CA LYS A 52 17.24 7.64 -23.62
C LYS A 52 16.55 7.31 -22.31
N ASP A 53 16.46 6.02 -21.99
CA ASP A 53 15.95 5.54 -20.71
C ASP A 53 17.11 5.42 -19.71
N PRO A 54 17.40 6.45 -18.89
CA PRO A 54 18.36 6.29 -17.81
C PRO A 54 17.90 5.22 -16.83
N TRP A 55 18.86 4.57 -16.18
CA TRP A 55 18.61 3.49 -15.22
C TRP A 55 17.64 3.88 -14.09
N TRP A 56 17.63 5.16 -13.69
CA TRP A 56 16.74 5.65 -12.63
C TRP A 56 15.27 5.70 -13.06
N ILE A 57 14.96 5.85 -14.36
CA ILE A 57 13.57 5.72 -14.84
C ILE A 57 13.09 4.28 -14.64
N LYS A 58 13.93 3.29 -14.92
CA LYS A 58 13.57 1.87 -14.65
C LYS A 58 13.32 1.62 -13.17
N MET A 59 14.10 2.26 -12.29
CA MET A 59 13.87 2.21 -10.86
C MET A 59 12.54 2.87 -10.47
N LEU A 60 12.22 4.06 -10.99
CA LEU A 60 10.93 4.71 -10.78
C LEU A 60 9.77 3.86 -11.30
N SER A 61 9.90 3.25 -12.48
CA SER A 61 8.91 2.32 -13.01
C SER A 61 8.69 1.14 -12.06
N ALA A 62 9.75 0.55 -11.51
CA ALA A 62 9.61 -0.52 -10.52
C ALA A 62 8.86 -0.03 -9.26
N LEU A 63 9.14 1.17 -8.77
CA LEU A 63 8.44 1.78 -7.63
C LEU A 63 6.94 1.96 -7.90
N VAL A 64 6.59 2.42 -9.11
CA VAL A 64 5.20 2.61 -9.54
C VAL A 64 4.50 1.26 -9.69
N ILE A 65 5.05 0.34 -10.49
CA ILE A 65 4.47 -0.98 -10.77
C ILE A 65 4.19 -1.76 -9.48
N THR A 66 5.14 -1.75 -8.54
CA THR A 66 5.03 -2.54 -7.30
C THR A 66 4.31 -1.80 -6.18
N ARG A 67 3.99 -0.52 -6.39
CA ARG A 67 3.40 0.36 -5.37
C ARG A 67 4.24 0.37 -4.09
N LEU A 68 5.57 0.47 -4.23
CA LEU A 68 6.54 0.30 -3.14
C LEU A 68 6.23 1.13 -1.87
N PRO A 69 5.76 2.39 -1.94
CA PRO A 69 5.47 3.18 -0.72
C PRO A 69 4.46 2.53 0.24
N PHE A 70 3.61 1.63 -0.24
CA PHE A 70 2.65 0.90 0.60
C PHE A 70 3.33 -0.18 1.48
N LEU A 71 4.60 -0.53 1.23
CA LEU A 71 5.36 -1.46 2.09
C LEU A 71 5.46 -0.99 3.55
N SER A 72 5.25 0.29 3.82
CA SER A 72 5.05 0.81 5.18
C SER A 72 4.03 0.00 6.00
N ALA A 73 2.93 -0.44 5.39
CA ALA A 73 1.93 -1.29 6.03
C ALA A 73 2.45 -2.68 6.42
N THR A 74 3.57 -3.14 5.83
CA THR A 74 4.27 -4.38 6.21
C THR A 74 5.43 -4.11 7.15
N TRP A 75 6.23 -3.08 6.88
CA TRP A 75 7.45 -2.81 7.64
C TRP A 75 7.15 -2.46 9.09
N ILE A 76 6.14 -1.61 9.34
CA ILE A 76 5.76 -1.23 10.70
C ILE A 76 5.35 -2.43 11.56
N PRO A 77 4.39 -3.29 11.19
CA PRO A 77 3.98 -4.43 12.04
C PRO A 77 5.08 -5.50 12.18
N VAL A 78 5.95 -5.68 11.17
CA VAL A 78 7.10 -6.60 11.25
C VAL A 78 8.16 -6.06 12.22
N ILE A 79 8.52 -4.78 12.10
CA ILE A 79 9.48 -4.14 13.04
C ILE A 79 8.88 -4.12 14.45
N LEU A 80 7.58 -3.85 14.60
CA LEU A 80 6.88 -3.92 15.88
C LEU A 80 6.98 -5.31 16.51
N GLY A 81 6.71 -6.37 15.74
CA GLY A 81 6.87 -7.75 16.21
C GLY A 81 8.31 -8.08 16.60
N ALA A 82 9.29 -7.60 15.83
CA ALA A 82 10.71 -7.79 16.14
C ALA A 82 11.14 -7.07 17.42
N VAL A 83 10.73 -5.81 17.60
CA VAL A 83 11.00 -5.01 18.81
C VAL A 83 10.30 -5.60 20.03
N TRP A 84 9.09 -6.13 19.86
CA TRP A 84 8.38 -6.87 20.90
C TRP A 84 9.19 -8.07 21.40
N VAL A 85 9.79 -8.85 20.47
CA VAL A 85 10.66 -9.98 20.81
C VAL A 85 11.97 -9.49 21.45
N PHE A 86 12.59 -8.46 20.89
CA PHE A 86 13.86 -7.92 21.36
C PHE A 86 13.81 -7.46 22.82
N ASN A 87 12.72 -6.81 23.24
CA ASN A 87 12.54 -6.27 24.59
C ASN A 87 11.99 -7.30 25.60
N GLY A 88 12.10 -8.59 25.32
CA GLY A 88 11.72 -9.63 26.29
C GLY A 88 10.21 -9.83 26.43
N GLY A 89 9.41 -9.40 25.44
CA GLY A 89 7.97 -9.73 25.37
C GLY A 89 7.70 -11.24 25.27
N ILE A 90 8.74 -12.06 25.12
CA ILE A 90 8.74 -13.51 25.26
C ILE A 90 9.93 -13.90 26.15
N ALA A 91 9.67 -14.73 27.16
CA ALA A 91 10.56 -15.04 28.29
C ALA A 91 11.83 -15.88 27.97
N ASN A 92 12.41 -15.75 26.79
CA ASN A 92 13.70 -16.36 26.47
C ASN A 92 14.51 -15.44 25.56
N PRO A 93 15.49 -14.68 26.08
CA PRO A 93 16.42 -13.95 25.24
C PRO A 93 17.39 -14.96 24.63
N ARG A 94 16.97 -15.64 23.56
CA ARG A 94 17.94 -15.98 22.54
C ARG A 94 18.43 -14.65 21.98
N VAL A 95 19.75 -14.51 21.85
CA VAL A 95 20.38 -13.39 21.14
C VAL A 95 19.57 -13.12 19.88
N PHE A 96 19.13 -11.87 19.70
CA PHE A 96 18.29 -11.51 18.56
C PHE A 96 19.03 -11.83 17.26
N ASP A 97 18.47 -12.76 16.49
CA ASP A 97 19.08 -13.21 15.26
C ASP A 97 18.71 -12.27 14.11
N TRP A 98 19.62 -11.34 13.80
CA TRP A 98 19.47 -10.38 12.72
C TRP A 98 19.34 -11.04 11.34
N SER A 99 19.93 -12.22 11.15
CA SER A 99 19.85 -12.95 9.88
C SER A 99 18.44 -13.54 9.68
N LEU A 100 17.87 -14.12 10.74
CA LEU A 100 16.47 -14.56 10.73
C LEU A 100 15.51 -13.38 10.48
N PHE A 101 15.71 -12.28 11.20
CA PHE A 101 14.90 -11.07 11.01
C PHE A 101 14.97 -10.57 9.56
N GLY A 102 16.16 -10.53 8.96
CA GLY A 102 16.34 -10.15 7.56
C GLY A 102 15.53 -11.03 6.60
N VAL A 103 15.55 -12.35 6.79
CA VAL A 103 14.76 -13.28 5.97
C VAL A 103 13.26 -13.10 6.17
N VAL A 104 12.80 -12.92 7.40
CA VAL A 104 11.37 -12.66 7.72
C VAL A 104 10.90 -11.35 7.11
N PHE A 105 11.70 -10.28 7.25
CA PHE A 105 11.41 -8.95 6.73
C PHE A 105 11.32 -8.95 5.20
N LEU A 106 12.27 -9.62 4.53
CA LEU A 106 12.26 -9.78 3.07
C LEU A 106 11.08 -10.63 2.61
N GLY A 107 10.82 -11.78 3.27
CA GLY A 107 9.70 -12.66 2.92
C GLY A 107 8.35 -11.96 3.01
N ALA A 108 8.11 -11.21 4.10
CA ALA A 108 6.90 -10.41 4.28
C ALA A 108 6.80 -9.30 3.23
N SER A 109 7.91 -8.62 2.92
CA SER A 109 7.95 -7.58 1.88
C SER A 109 7.63 -8.15 0.51
N PHE A 110 8.22 -9.28 0.11
CA PHE A 110 7.92 -9.94 -1.16
C PHE A 110 6.46 -10.39 -1.24
N LEU A 111 5.90 -10.92 -0.16
CA LEU A 111 4.49 -11.31 -0.15
C LEU A 111 3.56 -10.11 -0.36
N HIS A 112 3.86 -8.95 0.23
CA HIS A 112 3.10 -7.72 -0.01
C HIS A 112 3.31 -7.20 -1.44
N LEU A 113 4.54 -7.20 -1.97
CA LEU A 113 4.78 -6.80 -3.37
C LEU A 113 4.02 -7.68 -4.35
N ALA A 114 3.95 -8.99 -4.11
CA ALA A 114 3.11 -9.90 -4.86
C ALA A 114 1.63 -9.50 -4.77
N ALA A 115 1.11 -9.25 -3.57
CA ALA A 115 -0.29 -8.85 -3.37
C ALA A 115 -0.64 -7.54 -4.11
N ASN A 116 0.20 -6.51 -4.04
CA ASN A 116 -0.01 -5.25 -4.77
C ASN A 116 0.05 -5.46 -6.29
N THR A 117 1.00 -6.25 -6.76
CA THR A 117 1.16 -6.49 -8.21
C THR A 117 0.02 -7.36 -8.75
N PHE A 118 -0.46 -8.35 -7.98
CA PHE A 118 -1.65 -9.13 -8.34
C PHE A 118 -2.94 -8.32 -8.24
N ASN A 119 -3.04 -7.38 -7.30
CA ASN A 119 -4.17 -6.46 -7.19
C ASN A 119 -4.39 -5.74 -8.52
N ASP A 120 -3.36 -5.06 -9.03
CA ASP A 120 -3.41 -4.37 -10.31
C ASP A 120 -3.63 -5.33 -11.50
N TYR A 121 -3.07 -6.55 -11.47
CA TYR A 121 -3.33 -7.54 -12.52
C TYR A 121 -4.81 -7.97 -12.58
N PHE A 122 -5.43 -8.24 -11.43
CA PHE A 122 -6.81 -8.71 -11.37
C PHE A 122 -7.81 -7.56 -11.57
N ASP A 123 -7.51 -6.35 -11.12
CA ASP A 123 -8.36 -5.17 -11.35
C ASP A 123 -8.33 -4.78 -12.85
N TRP A 124 -7.17 -4.88 -13.52
CA TRP A 124 -7.05 -4.81 -14.99
C TRP A 124 -7.89 -5.87 -15.70
N GLN A 125 -7.80 -7.15 -15.29
CA GLN A 125 -8.61 -8.23 -15.90
C GLN A 125 -10.12 -8.04 -15.67
N ALA A 126 -10.50 -7.41 -14.56
CA ALA A 126 -11.89 -7.15 -14.21
C ALA A 126 -12.50 -5.94 -14.94
N GLY A 127 -11.68 -5.12 -15.62
CA GLY A 127 -12.15 -3.90 -16.28
C GLY A 127 -12.16 -2.66 -15.38
N THR A 128 -11.77 -2.78 -14.10
CA THR A 128 -11.87 -1.70 -13.10
C THR A 128 -10.90 -0.57 -13.42
N ASP A 129 -9.67 -0.90 -13.75
CA ASP A 129 -8.65 0.12 -14.02
C ASP A 129 -8.92 0.87 -15.33
N GLN A 130 -9.49 0.18 -16.33
CA GLN A 130 -9.92 0.79 -17.60
C GLN A 130 -11.13 1.70 -17.45
N ALA A 131 -12.01 1.42 -16.47
CA ALA A 131 -13.17 2.26 -16.17
C ALA A 131 -12.77 3.54 -15.41
N ASN A 132 -11.58 3.55 -14.79
CA ASN A 132 -11.06 4.69 -14.05
C ASN A 132 -10.48 5.76 -15.02
N ASN A 133 -11.36 6.62 -15.52
CA ASN A 133 -11.03 7.68 -16.48
C ASN A 133 -10.60 9.00 -15.82
N ASP A 134 -10.52 9.04 -14.48
CA ASP A 134 -10.10 10.24 -13.77
C ASP A 134 -8.58 10.48 -13.89
N TYR A 135 -8.13 11.69 -13.55
CA TYR A 135 -6.71 12.04 -13.58
C TYR A 135 -5.89 11.07 -12.72
N PHE A 136 -4.66 10.76 -13.15
CA PHE A 136 -3.73 9.97 -12.36
C PHE A 136 -3.49 10.65 -11.01
N LEU A 137 -4.00 10.06 -9.94
CA LEU A 137 -3.71 10.45 -8.57
C LEU A 137 -2.74 9.41 -8.02
N GLN A 138 -1.51 9.85 -7.75
CA GLN A 138 -0.54 9.02 -7.07
C GLN A 138 -1.21 8.54 -5.76
N TYR A 139 -1.22 7.22 -5.51
CA TYR A 139 -1.81 6.51 -4.36
C TYR A 139 -3.30 6.06 -4.43
N THR A 140 -4.05 6.39 -5.49
CA THR A 140 -5.41 5.84 -5.72
C THR A 140 -5.55 5.31 -7.16
N GLY A 141 -6.53 4.44 -7.41
CA GLY A 141 -6.81 3.93 -8.75
C GLY A 141 -5.73 3.00 -9.35
N GLY A 142 -5.04 2.21 -8.52
CA GLY A 142 -3.99 1.28 -8.95
C GLY A 142 -2.64 1.95 -9.26
N SER A 143 -1.64 1.18 -9.72
CA SER A 143 -0.39 1.79 -10.25
C SER A 143 -0.57 2.44 -11.61
N ARG A 144 -1.65 2.09 -12.32
CA ARG A 144 -1.90 2.39 -13.73
C ARG A 144 -0.77 1.96 -14.69
N ALA A 145 0.06 1.00 -14.29
CA ALA A 145 1.28 0.66 -15.02
C ALA A 145 1.00 -0.02 -16.36
N ILE A 146 -0.13 -0.73 -16.50
CA ILE A 146 -0.54 -1.32 -17.78
C ILE A 146 -1.12 -0.24 -18.70
N GLU A 147 -2.00 0.63 -18.19
CA GLU A 147 -2.60 1.76 -18.93
C GLU A 147 -1.55 2.70 -19.48
N LEU A 148 -0.52 2.97 -18.68
CA LEU A 148 0.60 3.84 -19.05
C LEU A 148 1.64 3.13 -19.94
N GLY A 149 1.44 1.86 -20.27
CA GLY A 149 2.36 1.07 -21.10
C GLY A 149 3.73 0.81 -20.47
N ILE A 150 3.85 0.97 -19.14
CA ILE A 150 5.10 0.76 -18.39
C ILE A 150 5.43 -0.73 -18.31
N ILE A 151 4.41 -1.57 -18.20
CA ILE A 151 4.54 -3.03 -18.15
C ILE A 151 3.39 -3.71 -18.91
N THR A 152 3.68 -4.84 -19.56
CA THR A 152 2.64 -5.65 -20.20
C THR A 152 1.88 -6.48 -19.16
N GLU A 153 0.65 -6.86 -19.43
CA GLU A 153 -0.15 -7.77 -18.59
C GLU A 153 0.62 -9.07 -18.23
N LYS A 154 1.21 -9.74 -19.23
CA LYS A 154 2.06 -10.94 -19.03
C LYS A 154 3.32 -10.62 -18.22
N GLY A 155 3.85 -9.41 -18.33
CA GLY A 155 4.96 -8.92 -17.52
C GLY A 155 4.57 -8.77 -16.05
N LEU A 156 3.41 -8.16 -15.79
CA LEU A 156 2.88 -7.92 -14.45
C LEU A 156 2.60 -9.24 -13.73
N PHE A 157 1.96 -10.21 -14.41
CA PHE A 157 1.71 -11.54 -13.85
C PHE A 157 3.01 -12.29 -13.48
N ARG A 158 4.02 -12.26 -14.37
CA ARG A 158 5.33 -12.87 -14.10
C ARG A 158 6.04 -12.19 -12.93
N LEU A 159 5.97 -10.86 -12.84
CA LEU A 159 6.56 -10.10 -11.73
C LEU A 159 5.90 -10.47 -10.40
N ALA A 160 4.57 -10.46 -10.34
CA ALA A 160 3.81 -10.85 -9.16
C ALA A 160 4.15 -12.29 -8.71
N SER A 161 4.17 -13.22 -9.67
CA SER A 161 4.53 -14.62 -9.43
C SER A 161 5.97 -14.77 -8.91
N SER A 162 6.91 -13.97 -9.41
CA SER A 162 8.30 -14.02 -8.95
C SER A 162 8.43 -13.61 -7.48
N PHE A 163 7.65 -12.61 -7.03
CA PHE A 163 7.61 -12.23 -5.62
C PHE A 163 7.00 -13.31 -4.73
N ILE A 164 5.97 -14.04 -5.19
CA ILE A 164 5.45 -15.20 -4.44
C ILE A 164 6.53 -16.27 -4.28
N VAL A 165 7.28 -16.58 -5.34
CA VAL A 165 8.38 -17.55 -5.26
C VAL A 165 9.45 -17.10 -4.27
N LEU A 166 9.85 -15.83 -4.30
CA LEU A 166 10.82 -15.28 -3.35
C LEU A 166 10.31 -15.32 -1.90
N ALA A 167 9.04 -14.97 -1.67
CA ALA A 167 8.40 -15.06 -0.36
C ALA A 167 8.36 -16.52 0.13
N ALA A 168 8.04 -17.48 -0.75
CA ALA A 168 8.03 -18.91 -0.44
C ALA A 168 9.44 -19.43 -0.09
N VAL A 169 10.47 -19.01 -0.82
CA VAL A 169 11.87 -19.35 -0.50
C VAL A 169 12.25 -18.84 0.89
N CYS A 170 11.91 -17.59 1.23
CA CYS A 170 12.11 -17.06 2.58
C CYS A 170 11.35 -17.88 3.64
N GLY A 171 10.07 -18.18 3.39
CA GLY A 171 9.24 -18.99 4.29
C GLY A 171 9.82 -20.39 4.53
N ILE A 172 10.21 -21.09 3.46
CA ILE A 172 10.85 -22.43 3.52
C ILE A 172 12.16 -22.36 4.31
N ALA A 173 12.98 -21.33 4.09
CA ALA A 173 14.22 -21.13 4.84
C ALA A 173 13.96 -20.93 6.35
N VAL A 174 12.90 -20.21 6.73
CA VAL A 174 12.51 -20.06 8.14
C VAL A 174 11.97 -21.37 8.72
N MET A 175 11.16 -22.12 7.98
CA MET A 175 10.51 -23.36 8.45
C MET A 175 11.49 -24.52 8.62
N PHE A 176 12.37 -24.73 7.65
CA PHE A 176 13.22 -25.93 7.54
C PHE A 176 14.72 -25.65 7.50
N GLY A 177 15.11 -24.38 7.39
CA GLY A 177 16.51 -23.99 7.43
C GLY A 177 17.09 -24.01 8.85
N PRO A 178 18.17 -23.24 9.09
CA PRO A 178 18.90 -23.25 10.36
C PRO A 178 18.06 -22.95 11.60
N TRP A 179 16.94 -22.24 11.44
CA TRP A 179 16.06 -21.84 12.53
C TRP A 179 14.96 -22.86 12.83
N SER A 180 14.63 -23.72 11.85
CA SER A 180 13.67 -24.83 11.98
C SER A 180 12.39 -24.47 12.74
N ARG A 181 11.72 -23.37 12.35
CA ARG A 181 10.51 -22.87 13.06
C ARG A 181 9.31 -23.79 12.94
N GLY A 182 9.37 -24.82 12.09
CA GLY A 182 8.33 -25.82 11.96
C GLY A 182 7.17 -25.38 11.08
N LEU A 183 6.19 -26.28 10.96
CA LEU A 183 5.09 -26.15 10.00
C LEU A 183 4.03 -25.12 10.41
N ASP A 184 3.93 -24.72 11.68
CA ASP A 184 2.86 -23.78 12.08
C ASP A 184 3.06 -22.37 11.49
N LEU A 185 4.25 -22.05 10.95
CA LEU A 185 4.44 -20.83 10.14
C LEU A 185 3.49 -20.82 8.93
N LEU A 186 3.06 -21.98 8.43
CA LEU A 186 2.10 -22.09 7.34
C LEU A 186 0.74 -21.47 7.69
N TYR A 187 0.34 -21.36 8.96
CA TYR A 187 -0.91 -20.67 9.30
C TYR A 187 -0.86 -19.20 8.90
N TYR A 188 0.25 -18.53 9.18
CA TYR A 188 0.45 -17.12 8.83
C TYR A 188 0.73 -16.94 7.33
N ALA A 189 1.53 -17.85 6.74
CA ALA A 189 1.82 -17.81 5.30
C ALA A 189 0.54 -18.04 4.47
N ALA A 190 -0.30 -19.00 4.87
CA ALA A 190 -1.58 -19.26 4.22
C ALA A 190 -2.54 -18.09 4.42
N ALA A 191 -2.65 -17.53 5.63
CA ALA A 191 -3.49 -16.35 5.87
C ALA A 191 -3.07 -15.17 4.98
N GLY A 192 -1.77 -14.86 4.92
CA GLY A 192 -1.24 -13.78 4.08
C GLY A 192 -1.40 -14.06 2.58
N ALA A 193 -1.03 -15.25 2.10
CA ALA A 193 -1.08 -15.59 0.69
C ALA A 193 -2.52 -15.73 0.16
N LEU A 194 -3.37 -16.49 0.86
CA LEU A 194 -4.76 -16.68 0.46
C LEU A 194 -5.56 -15.40 0.65
N GLY A 195 -5.36 -14.70 1.77
CA GLY A 195 -6.03 -13.44 2.05
C GLY A 195 -5.64 -12.34 1.05
N GLY A 196 -4.35 -12.23 0.70
CA GLY A 196 -3.87 -11.30 -0.32
C GLY A 196 -4.32 -11.66 -1.73
N PHE A 197 -4.33 -12.95 -2.10
CA PHE A 197 -4.79 -13.40 -3.41
C PHE A 197 -6.31 -13.20 -3.57
N PHE A 198 -7.11 -13.75 -2.66
CA PHE A 198 -8.57 -13.66 -2.70
C PHE A 198 -9.12 -12.28 -2.33
N TYR A 199 -8.26 -11.34 -1.92
CA TYR A 199 -8.63 -9.95 -1.76
C TYR A 199 -9.25 -9.40 -3.06
N THR A 200 -8.59 -9.58 -4.20
CA THR A 200 -9.09 -9.17 -5.52
C THR A 200 -9.44 -10.33 -6.44
N ALA A 201 -8.86 -11.52 -6.25
CA ALA A 201 -9.09 -12.64 -7.15
C ALA A 201 -10.45 -13.35 -6.90
N PRO A 202 -11.10 -13.87 -7.96
CA PRO A 202 -12.21 -14.81 -7.84
C PRO A 202 -11.80 -16.11 -7.10
N PRO A 203 -12.75 -16.82 -6.46
CA PRO A 203 -14.19 -16.53 -6.42
C PRO A 203 -14.61 -15.57 -5.29
N LEU A 204 -13.73 -15.29 -4.33
CA LEU A 204 -14.13 -14.54 -3.13
C LEU A 204 -14.22 -13.04 -3.39
N LYS A 205 -13.19 -12.44 -4.02
CA LYS A 205 -13.06 -10.99 -4.24
C LYS A 205 -13.42 -10.17 -3.00
N LEU A 206 -12.69 -10.36 -1.89
CA LEU A 206 -13.04 -9.78 -0.59
C LEU A 206 -13.17 -8.25 -0.62
N SER A 207 -12.40 -7.57 -1.46
CA SER A 207 -12.49 -6.11 -1.70
C SER A 207 -13.87 -5.67 -2.20
N ALA A 208 -14.64 -6.55 -2.85
CA ALA A 208 -15.98 -6.26 -3.38
C ALA A 208 -17.11 -6.68 -2.43
N ARG A 209 -16.83 -6.96 -1.15
CA ARG A 209 -17.78 -7.57 -0.20
C ARG A 209 -18.08 -6.69 1.02
N ARG A 210 -18.41 -5.41 0.79
CA ARG A 210 -19.03 -4.48 1.77
C ARG A 210 -18.40 -4.55 3.18
N GLY A 211 -17.07 -4.43 3.29
CA GLY A 211 -16.37 -4.44 4.58
C GLY A 211 -15.45 -5.63 4.82
N LEU A 212 -15.63 -6.74 4.11
CA LEU A 212 -14.74 -7.89 4.29
C LEU A 212 -13.32 -7.61 3.78
N GLY A 213 -13.16 -6.74 2.79
CA GLY A 213 -11.85 -6.34 2.28
C GLY A 213 -11.06 -5.58 3.35
N GLU A 214 -11.68 -4.55 3.91
CA GLU A 214 -11.14 -3.68 4.95
C GLU A 214 -10.82 -4.48 6.23
N LEU A 215 -11.73 -5.37 6.63
CA LEU A 215 -11.49 -6.29 7.75
C LEU A 215 -10.29 -7.22 7.48
N THR A 216 -10.23 -7.81 6.27
CA THR A 216 -9.13 -8.70 5.88
C THR A 216 -7.80 -7.98 5.91
N ILE A 217 -7.72 -6.79 5.31
CA ILE A 217 -6.50 -5.98 5.29
C ILE A 217 -6.07 -5.57 6.69
N GLY A 218 -7.01 -5.15 7.54
CA GLY A 218 -6.73 -4.82 8.94
C GLY A 218 -6.17 -5.99 9.74
N LEU A 219 -6.75 -7.19 9.58
CA LEU A 219 -6.29 -8.40 10.26
C LEU A 219 -4.93 -8.84 9.75
N LEU A 220 -4.73 -8.89 8.43
CA LEU A 220 -3.49 -9.36 7.81
C LEU A 220 -2.32 -8.42 8.09
N PHE A 221 -2.47 -7.13 7.85
CA PHE A 221 -1.38 -6.14 8.00
C PHE A 221 -1.21 -5.60 9.43
N GLY A 222 -1.99 -6.08 10.39
CA GLY A 222 -1.79 -5.76 11.79
C GLY A 222 -1.57 -7.02 12.61
N PRO A 223 -2.60 -7.55 13.29
CA PRO A 223 -2.48 -8.67 14.22
C PRO A 223 -1.78 -9.91 13.66
N VAL A 224 -2.16 -10.38 12.47
CA VAL A 224 -1.64 -11.63 11.89
C VAL A 224 -0.18 -11.46 11.50
N LEU A 225 0.20 -10.36 10.85
CA LEU A 225 1.58 -10.12 10.45
C LEU A 225 2.50 -9.85 11.65
N THR A 226 2.04 -9.13 12.67
CA THR A 226 2.81 -8.92 13.91
C THR A 226 2.99 -10.25 14.65
N MET A 227 1.92 -11.01 14.89
CA MET A 227 2.00 -12.31 15.55
C MET A 227 2.82 -13.33 14.74
N GLY A 228 2.65 -13.36 13.42
CA GLY A 228 3.42 -14.23 12.52
C GLY A 228 4.90 -13.90 12.50
N THR A 229 5.26 -12.62 12.59
CA THR A 229 6.65 -12.19 12.78
C THR A 229 7.19 -12.71 14.11
N VAL A 230 6.45 -12.53 15.20
CA VAL A 230 6.85 -13.03 16.52
C VAL A 230 7.04 -14.55 16.50
N TYR A 231 6.12 -15.30 15.88
CA TYR A 231 6.26 -16.74 15.71
C TYR A 231 7.49 -17.09 14.86
N ALA A 232 7.73 -16.42 13.73
CA ALA A 232 8.89 -16.67 12.90
C ALA A 232 10.22 -16.42 13.65
N LEU A 233 10.25 -15.43 14.54
CA LEU A 233 11.43 -15.08 15.32
C LEU A 233 11.65 -15.97 16.56
N THR A 234 10.59 -16.57 17.11
CA THR A 234 10.65 -17.24 18.43
C THR A 234 10.14 -18.68 18.46
N GLY A 235 9.30 -19.07 17.51
CA GLY A 235 8.54 -20.32 17.49
C GLY A 235 7.30 -20.31 18.39
N ILE A 236 6.91 -19.14 18.94
CA ILE A 236 5.84 -19.03 19.93
C ILE A 236 4.66 -18.26 19.36
N HIS A 237 3.47 -18.83 19.51
CA HIS A 237 2.19 -18.15 19.22
C HIS A 237 1.85 -17.18 20.36
N SER A 238 2.09 -15.89 20.16
CA SER A 238 1.83 -14.86 21.18
C SER A 238 0.50 -14.14 20.95
N GLN A 239 -0.46 -14.35 21.85
CA GLN A 239 -1.72 -13.60 21.85
C GLN A 239 -1.49 -12.10 22.12
N ALA A 240 -0.53 -11.76 22.98
CA ALA A 240 -0.14 -10.37 23.21
C ALA A 240 0.36 -9.71 21.90
N ALA A 241 1.16 -10.41 21.10
CA ALA A 241 1.62 -9.89 19.81
C ALA A 241 0.48 -9.66 18.82
N PHE A 242 -0.54 -10.53 18.83
CA PHE A 242 -1.76 -10.31 18.03
C PHE A 242 -2.46 -9.02 18.45
N LEU A 243 -2.66 -8.81 19.76
CA LEU A 243 -3.30 -7.60 20.30
C LEU A 243 -2.50 -6.33 20.00
N VAL A 244 -1.17 -6.39 20.14
CA VAL A 244 -0.25 -5.28 19.84
C VAL A 244 -0.26 -4.91 18.35
N GLY A 245 -0.59 -5.85 17.46
CA GLY A 245 -0.76 -5.58 16.03
C GLY A 245 -2.07 -4.85 15.67
N ILE A 246 -3.08 -4.82 16.55
CA ILE A 246 -4.40 -4.23 16.25
C ILE A 246 -4.31 -2.73 15.89
N PRO A 247 -3.62 -1.86 16.66
CA PRO A 247 -3.50 -0.45 16.31
C PRO A 247 -2.90 -0.22 14.92
N VAL A 248 -1.84 -0.96 14.57
CA VAL A 248 -1.20 -0.85 13.25
C VAL A 248 -2.13 -1.34 12.15
N GLY A 249 -2.91 -2.41 12.41
CA GLY A 249 -3.96 -2.87 11.51
C GLY A 249 -5.00 -1.79 11.24
N LEU A 250 -5.51 -1.13 12.28
CA LEU A 250 -6.48 -0.03 12.15
C LEU A 250 -5.92 1.15 11.32
N LEU A 251 -4.65 1.50 11.53
CA LEU A 251 -3.97 2.53 10.74
C LEU A 251 -3.81 2.11 9.26
N THR A 252 -3.53 0.83 9.00
CA THR A 252 -3.49 0.30 7.63
C THR A 252 -4.88 0.32 6.98
N ILE A 253 -5.95 0.01 7.72
CA ILE A 253 -7.32 0.18 7.21
C ILE A 253 -7.55 1.65 6.88
N SER A 254 -7.11 2.62 7.70
CA SER A 254 -7.27 4.05 7.40
C SER A 254 -6.63 4.46 6.07
N ILE A 255 -5.48 3.87 5.71
CA ILE A 255 -4.84 4.08 4.39
C ILE A 255 -5.78 3.59 3.28
N LEU A 256 -6.23 2.33 3.37
CA LEU A 256 -7.16 1.77 2.38
C LEU A 256 -8.44 2.59 2.29
N TRP A 257 -9.01 2.93 3.44
CA TRP A 257 -10.28 3.63 3.59
C TRP A 257 -10.28 4.98 2.88
N VAL A 258 -9.22 5.80 3.03
CA VAL A 258 -9.16 7.09 2.34
C VAL A 258 -8.87 6.94 0.85
N ASN A 259 -8.13 5.91 0.45
CA ASN A 259 -7.83 5.62 -0.96
C ASN A 259 -9.08 5.19 -1.74
N GLU A 260 -10.04 4.59 -1.07
CA GLU A 260 -11.29 4.15 -1.67
C GLU A 260 -12.23 5.30 -2.04
N PHE A 261 -12.09 6.50 -1.46
CA PHE A 261 -13.01 7.63 -1.72
C PHE A 261 -12.99 8.09 -3.19
N PRO A 262 -11.82 8.38 -3.79
CA PRO A 262 -11.77 8.79 -5.18
C PRO A 262 -12.16 7.67 -6.15
N ASP A 263 -12.01 6.41 -5.74
CA ASP A 263 -12.21 5.25 -6.59
C ASP A 263 -13.68 4.76 -6.62
N VAL A 264 -14.54 5.26 -5.73
CA VAL A 264 -15.97 4.85 -5.64
C VAL A 264 -16.70 4.85 -7.00
N PRO A 265 -16.60 5.90 -7.86
CA PRO A 265 -17.33 5.89 -9.13
C PRO A 265 -16.92 4.75 -10.06
N SER A 266 -15.62 4.46 -10.19
CA SER A 266 -15.12 3.36 -11.04
C SER A 266 -15.38 1.98 -10.40
N ASP A 267 -15.21 1.87 -9.08
CA ASP A 267 -15.40 0.62 -8.35
C ASP A 267 -16.88 0.17 -8.39
N ILE A 268 -17.83 1.09 -8.23
CA ILE A 268 -19.25 0.77 -8.40
C ILE A 268 -19.57 0.35 -9.84
N ALA A 269 -18.98 1.00 -10.84
CA ALA A 269 -19.23 0.71 -12.24
C ALA A 269 -18.82 -0.72 -12.64
N THR A 270 -17.83 -1.31 -11.96
CA THR A 270 -17.38 -2.70 -12.19
C THR A 270 -17.88 -3.70 -11.15
N GLY A 271 -18.77 -3.27 -10.25
CA GLY A 271 -19.38 -4.13 -9.23
C GLY A 271 -18.49 -4.43 -8.02
N LYS A 272 -17.38 -3.70 -7.84
CA LYS A 272 -16.51 -3.75 -6.66
C LYS A 272 -17.12 -2.88 -5.54
N VAL A 273 -18.02 -3.46 -4.75
CA VAL A 273 -18.71 -2.74 -3.68
C VAL A 273 -18.03 -2.99 -2.32
N HIS A 274 -17.04 -2.16 -2.00
CA HIS A 274 -16.40 -2.07 -0.68
C HIS A 274 -17.27 -1.27 0.33
N LEU A 275 -16.86 -1.14 1.58
CA LEU A 275 -17.67 -0.51 2.64
C LEU A 275 -17.81 1.00 2.45
N VAL A 276 -16.75 1.69 2.00
CA VAL A 276 -16.85 3.13 1.65
C VAL A 276 -17.89 3.36 0.57
N ALA A 277 -17.93 2.53 -0.48
CA ALA A 277 -18.96 2.60 -1.52
C ALA A 277 -20.36 2.27 -0.97
N ALA A 278 -20.48 1.24 -0.12
CA ALA A 278 -21.76 0.84 0.46
C ALA A 278 -22.37 1.90 1.39
N LEU A 279 -21.54 2.62 2.16
CA LEU A 279 -21.97 3.71 3.04
C LEU A 279 -22.24 5.02 2.28
N GLY A 280 -21.60 5.17 1.13
CA GLY A 280 -21.51 6.42 0.37
C GLY A 280 -20.46 7.37 0.97
N ILE A 281 -19.74 8.08 0.09
CA ILE A 281 -18.57 8.93 0.46
C ILE A 281 -18.89 9.94 1.57
N LYS A 282 -20.11 10.47 1.65
CA LYS A 282 -20.51 11.43 2.69
C LYS A 282 -20.53 10.82 4.09
N ASN A 283 -21.02 9.58 4.23
CA ASN A 283 -21.10 8.88 5.51
C ASN A 283 -19.79 8.17 5.84
N ALA A 284 -19.07 7.69 4.82
CA ALA A 284 -17.79 7.02 4.98
C ALA A 284 -16.73 7.85 5.71
N ARG A 285 -16.85 9.19 5.73
CA ARG A 285 -15.95 10.10 6.50
C ARG A 285 -15.93 9.77 7.99
N TRP A 286 -17.08 9.36 8.53
CA TRP A 286 -17.19 8.91 9.92
C TRP A 286 -16.44 7.61 10.16
N GLY A 287 -16.33 6.74 9.15
CA GLY A 287 -15.50 5.53 9.23
C GLY A 287 -14.02 5.85 9.44
N TYR A 288 -13.48 6.84 8.70
CA TYR A 288 -12.10 7.29 8.88
C TYR A 288 -11.84 7.82 10.29
N LEU A 289 -12.75 8.67 10.81
CA LEU A 289 -12.67 9.16 12.19
C LEU A 289 -12.71 8.00 13.19
N THR A 290 -13.60 7.03 12.97
CA THR A 290 -13.77 5.87 13.85
C THR A 290 -12.50 5.02 13.89
N LEU A 291 -11.87 4.76 12.74
CA LEU A 291 -10.61 4.01 12.66
C LEU A 291 -9.47 4.74 13.40
N MET A 292 -9.35 6.05 13.20
CA MET A 292 -8.35 6.88 13.90
C MET A 292 -8.57 6.86 15.41
N ALA A 293 -9.80 7.11 15.87
CA ALA A 293 -10.14 7.08 17.29
C ALA A 293 -9.92 5.69 17.91
N ALA A 294 -10.38 4.64 17.21
CA ALA A 294 -10.22 3.26 17.65
C ALA A 294 -8.74 2.88 17.82
N CYS A 295 -7.84 3.32 16.92
CA CYS A 295 -6.41 3.07 17.07
C CYS A 295 -5.89 3.55 18.43
N PHE A 296 -6.17 4.79 18.80
CA PHE A 296 -5.69 5.37 20.05
C PHE A 296 -6.39 4.79 21.28
N VAL A 297 -7.69 4.51 21.19
CA VAL A 297 -8.43 3.81 22.25
C VAL A 297 -7.82 2.43 22.50
N VAL A 298 -7.52 1.66 21.45
CA VAL A 298 -6.88 0.34 21.60
C VAL A 298 -5.50 0.48 22.22
N ILE A 299 -4.65 1.42 21.79
CA ILE A 299 -3.34 1.66 22.41
C ILE A 299 -3.47 1.93 23.91
N TYR A 300 -4.42 2.81 24.30
CA TYR A 300 -4.67 3.11 25.70
C TYR A 300 -5.16 1.88 26.47
N LEU A 301 -6.07 1.08 25.89
CA LEU A 301 -6.56 -0.16 26.52
C LEU A 301 -5.44 -1.20 26.67
N LEU A 302 -4.55 -1.36 25.69
CA LEU A 302 -3.40 -2.26 25.81
C LEU A 302 -2.50 -1.84 26.97
N TYR A 303 -2.27 -0.55 27.16
CA TYR A 303 -1.52 -0.02 28.30
C TYR A 303 -2.24 -0.29 29.64
N GLN A 304 -3.53 0.04 29.73
CA GLN A 304 -4.33 -0.16 30.95
C GLN A 304 -4.39 -1.62 31.39
N ASN A 305 -4.41 -2.55 30.44
CA ASN A 305 -4.43 -3.99 30.71
C ASN A 305 -3.01 -4.60 30.88
N GLY A 306 -1.96 -3.77 30.91
CA GLY A 306 -0.58 -4.24 31.08
C GLY A 306 -0.04 -5.06 29.92
N VAL A 307 -0.69 -5.03 28.75
CA VAL A 307 -0.22 -5.70 27.53
C VAL A 307 0.97 -4.94 26.94
N VAL A 308 1.01 -3.61 27.07
CA VAL A 308 2.17 -2.80 26.70
C VAL A 308 2.55 -1.88 27.86
N ASN A 309 3.81 -1.46 27.91
CA ASN A 309 4.27 -0.48 28.89
C ASN A 309 3.74 0.94 28.60
N GLN A 310 3.95 1.86 29.55
CA GLN A 310 3.55 3.27 29.42
C GLN A 310 4.17 3.97 28.21
N GLY A 311 5.34 3.50 27.75
CA GLY A 311 6.02 4.03 26.58
C GLY A 311 5.18 4.01 25.31
N ALA A 312 4.29 3.04 25.15
CA ALA A 312 3.36 2.96 24.01
C ALA A 312 2.50 4.23 23.85
N LEU A 313 2.24 4.97 24.94
CA LEU A 313 1.50 6.23 24.92
C LEU A 313 2.25 7.37 24.21
N LEU A 314 3.54 7.21 23.89
CA LEU A 314 4.31 8.14 23.06
C LEU A 314 3.64 8.36 21.69
N SER A 315 2.98 7.33 21.16
CA SER A 315 2.19 7.42 19.92
C SER A 315 1.04 8.44 19.99
N LEU A 316 0.56 8.81 21.19
CA LEU A 316 -0.50 9.83 21.35
C LEU A 316 -0.04 11.24 20.95
N ILE A 317 1.26 11.48 20.81
CA ILE A 317 1.80 12.78 20.32
C ILE A 317 1.23 13.12 18.93
N VAL A 318 0.87 12.14 18.11
CA VAL A 318 0.30 12.39 16.78
C VAL A 318 -1.22 12.61 16.77
N LEU A 319 -1.89 12.65 17.92
CA LEU A 319 -3.33 12.96 18.01
C LEU A 319 -3.74 14.25 17.26
N PRO A 320 -3.00 15.38 17.35
CA PRO A 320 -3.32 16.58 16.59
C PRO A 320 -3.25 16.35 15.07
N ALA A 321 -2.28 15.56 14.60
CA ALA A 321 -2.17 15.21 13.19
C ALA A 321 -3.34 14.30 12.75
N ALA A 322 -3.78 13.35 13.59
CA ALA A 322 -4.94 12.51 13.32
C ALA A 322 -6.24 13.34 13.19
N ALA A 323 -6.42 14.31 14.10
CA ALA A 323 -7.54 15.24 14.06
C ALA A 323 -7.50 16.12 12.80
N TYR A 324 -6.31 16.60 12.42
CA TYR A 324 -6.12 17.37 11.19
C TYR A 324 -6.45 16.55 9.93
N LEU A 325 -5.96 15.32 9.81
CA LEU A 325 -6.29 14.46 8.66
C LEU A 325 -7.77 14.13 8.61
N THR A 326 -8.38 13.86 9.77
CA THR A 326 -9.85 13.68 9.86
C THR A 326 -10.57 14.92 9.37
N TYR A 327 -10.18 16.12 9.81
CA TYR A 327 -10.75 17.38 9.32
C TYR A 327 -10.61 17.53 7.80
N ARG A 328 -9.46 17.16 7.22
CA ARG A 328 -9.25 17.16 5.77
C ARG A 328 -10.18 16.17 5.05
N VAL A 329 -10.34 14.95 5.55
CA VAL A 329 -11.33 14.00 5.00
C VAL A 329 -12.74 14.60 5.06
N PHE A 330 -13.13 15.22 6.18
CA PHE A 330 -14.45 15.85 6.29
C PHE A 330 -14.65 17.01 5.30
N SER A 331 -13.59 17.78 5.03
CA SER A 331 -13.63 18.98 4.18
C SER A 331 -13.49 18.70 2.68
N ASP A 332 -12.79 17.62 2.32
CA ASP A 332 -12.34 17.35 0.95
C ASP A 332 -12.80 16.00 0.38
N TYR A 333 -13.66 15.24 1.07
CA TYR A 333 -14.07 13.88 0.66
C TYR A 333 -14.60 13.74 -0.78
N ASP A 334 -15.12 14.81 -1.36
CA ASP A 334 -15.66 14.88 -2.72
C ASP A 334 -14.77 15.71 -3.67
N LYS A 335 -13.54 16.04 -3.24
CA LYS A 335 -12.61 16.89 -3.97
C LYS A 335 -11.30 16.17 -4.28
N ARG A 336 -10.61 16.63 -5.33
CA ARG A 336 -9.32 16.08 -5.78
C ARG A 336 -8.21 16.28 -4.75
N GLU A 337 -8.33 17.30 -3.91
CA GLU A 337 -7.39 17.61 -2.84
C GLU A 337 -7.25 16.47 -1.82
N LEU A 338 -8.23 15.56 -1.74
CA LEU A 338 -8.18 14.38 -0.87
C LEU A 338 -6.99 13.47 -1.17
N ALA A 339 -6.46 13.46 -2.40
CA ALA A 339 -5.27 12.68 -2.76
C ALA A 339 -4.04 13.02 -1.89
N LYS A 340 -3.92 14.27 -1.42
CA LYS A 340 -2.88 14.66 -0.45
C LYS A 340 -3.10 13.98 0.89
N THR A 341 -4.34 13.85 1.32
CA THR A 341 -4.72 13.13 2.54
C THR A 341 -4.46 11.63 2.42
N CYS A 342 -4.61 11.04 1.22
CA CYS A 342 -4.20 9.66 0.95
C CYS A 342 -2.71 9.45 1.23
N ALA A 343 -1.84 10.28 0.63
CA ALA A 343 -0.40 10.23 0.88
C ALA A 343 -0.06 10.48 2.36
N ASN A 344 -0.65 11.51 2.96
CA ASN A 344 -0.41 11.88 4.35
C ASN A 344 -0.88 10.82 5.35
N THR A 345 -1.88 10.01 5.01
CA THR A 345 -2.32 8.89 5.87
C THR A 345 -1.27 7.77 5.89
N ILE A 346 -0.56 7.53 4.79
CA ILE A 346 0.58 6.60 4.75
C ILE A 346 1.70 7.11 5.67
N TYR A 347 2.10 8.38 5.53
CA TYR A 347 3.12 8.97 6.40
C TYR A 347 2.70 8.96 7.87
N PHE A 348 1.42 9.25 8.15
CA PHE A 348 0.88 9.21 9.49
C PHE A 348 0.95 7.80 10.10
N GLN A 349 0.57 6.76 9.34
CA GLN A 349 0.70 5.37 9.79
C GLN A 349 2.16 5.03 10.12
N MET A 350 3.11 5.47 9.30
CA MET A 350 4.53 5.26 9.56
C MET A 350 4.98 5.95 10.85
N VAL A 351 4.68 7.24 11.01
CA VAL A 351 5.09 8.03 12.18
C VAL A 351 4.43 7.50 13.46
N ALA A 352 3.12 7.25 13.45
CA ALA A 352 2.40 6.71 14.59
C ALA A 352 2.93 5.32 14.98
N GLY A 353 3.18 4.45 13.99
CA GLY A 353 3.77 3.13 14.18
C GLY A 353 5.18 3.20 14.74
N LEU A 354 6.04 4.07 14.21
CA LEU A 354 7.40 4.27 14.72
C LEU A 354 7.41 4.81 16.15
N LEU A 355 6.52 5.75 16.50
CA LEU A 355 6.40 6.22 17.88
C LEU A 355 5.91 5.13 18.83
N LEU A 356 4.99 4.27 18.38
CA LEU A 356 4.57 3.10 19.16
C LEU A 356 5.75 2.14 19.39
N ILE A 357 6.52 1.84 18.35
CA ILE A 357 7.71 0.98 18.41
C ILE A 357 8.77 1.55 19.35
N LEU A 358 9.11 2.85 19.19
CA LEU A 358 10.09 3.54 20.03
C LEU A 358 9.65 3.59 21.49
N GLY A 359 8.36 3.87 21.71
CA GLY A 359 7.75 3.88 23.02
C GLY A 359 7.89 2.55 23.73
N ILE A 360 7.49 1.46 23.08
CA ILE A 360 7.60 0.10 23.63
C ILE A 360 9.07 -0.26 23.92
N SER A 361 10.02 0.19 23.08
CA SER A 361 11.43 -0.21 23.19
C SER A 361 12.27 0.55 24.21
N PHE A 362 12.02 1.84 24.44
CA PHE A 362 12.95 2.72 25.19
C PHE A 362 12.36 3.31 26.46
N LEU A 363 11.04 3.29 26.62
CA LEU A 363 10.33 3.86 27.78
C LEU A 363 9.63 2.76 28.60
N GLY A 364 10.11 1.53 28.42
CA GLY A 364 9.42 0.28 28.74
C GLY A 364 10.06 -0.56 29.82
#